data_AF-R5NRK5-F1
#
_entry.id   AF-R5NRK5-F1
#
_cell.length_a   1.000
_cell.length_b   1.000
_cell.length_c   1.000
_cell.angle_alpha   90.00
_cell.angle_beta   90.00
_cell.angle_gamma   90.00
#
_symmetry.space_group_name_H-M   'P 1'
#
loop_
_entity.id
_entity.type
_entity.pdbx_description
1 polymer ?
#
loop_
_entity_poly.entity_id
_entity_poly.type
_entity_poly.pdbx_seq_one_letter_code
_entity_poly.pdbx_strand_id
1 'polypeptide(L)'
;MRGNEFLDKMELVNSEYVEAAEKVPYKKKKSWVKWGVIAACLAMIVVVGTMIFNNSNTSPIFIGGIEREYKNISILCGESAIEWPWEYKTLSEQYTSVIIEGKEYTSTGIAIDSSLIGEPIGVYDVEGYDSYTDKKHQMQAEVFENSGISAEHIIAVKLGNEYYTFTYVEYNPPATLGEVLDEYNLANVLEFNRFRTYSGSTENGYFQIDDDTYIWDVLSNCRDATFIQDDTWNGSERDYISFTATSDALGVYKRVFYVSSDGYVRTNIFDYAYTFQIGEEAAGKIISYATENGIETIDEPYTNTLAGTITEISNGYIWVDDSILCKDASEGLIFKIPMDDLRISRCIDYEKIDIGDVVVVSFTGTIDVEAGYVVSGAYSVDKGTLSDGGVSVPE
;
A
#
# COMPACT_ATOMS: atom_id res chain seq x y z
N MET A 1 24.90 -14.32 -23.81
CA MET A 1 25.23 -14.36 -25.26
C MET A 1 26.26 -13.28 -25.55
N ARG A 2 27.25 -13.53 -26.43
CA ARG A 2 28.24 -12.51 -26.83
C ARG A 2 27.64 -11.65 -27.95
N GLY A 3 27.86 -10.34 -27.94
CA GLY A 3 27.15 -9.34 -28.76
C GLY A 3 27.11 -9.58 -30.28
N ASN A 4 28.02 -10.39 -30.82
CA ASN A 4 28.05 -10.67 -32.27
C ASN A 4 27.05 -11.78 -32.68
N GLU A 5 26.68 -12.71 -31.78
CA GLU A 5 25.64 -13.72 -32.07
C GLU A 5 24.23 -13.13 -32.17
N PHE A 6 24.01 -11.97 -31.55
CA PHE A 6 22.75 -11.26 -31.61
C PHE A 6 22.54 -10.58 -32.97
N LEU A 7 23.59 -9.95 -33.50
CA LEU A 7 23.56 -9.27 -34.79
C LEU A 7 23.42 -10.24 -35.97
N ASP A 8 24.10 -11.39 -35.92
CA ASP A 8 23.96 -12.45 -36.94
C ASP A 8 22.54 -13.05 -36.98
N LYS A 9 21.81 -13.05 -35.85
CA LYS A 9 20.42 -13.51 -35.79
C LYS A 9 19.42 -12.44 -36.24
N MET A 10 19.77 -11.16 -36.19
CA MET A 10 18.94 -10.07 -36.72
C MET A 10 18.97 -9.99 -38.25
N GLU A 11 20.08 -10.38 -38.89
CA GLU A 11 20.16 -10.48 -40.36
C GLU A 11 19.25 -11.59 -40.94
N LEU A 12 18.76 -12.51 -40.11
CA LEU A 12 17.83 -13.58 -40.52
C LEU A 12 16.35 -13.17 -40.47
N VAL A 13 16.04 -11.94 -40.04
CA VAL A 13 14.67 -11.43 -40.03
C VAL A 13 14.28 -11.03 -41.46
N ASN A 14 13.45 -11.86 -42.10
CA ASN A 14 12.94 -11.59 -43.44
C ASN A 14 12.05 -10.34 -43.41
N SER A 15 12.42 -9.33 -44.22
CA SER A 15 11.78 -8.01 -44.29
C SER A 15 10.30 -8.07 -44.67
N GLU A 16 9.83 -9.14 -45.33
CA GLU A 16 8.41 -9.35 -45.59
C GLU A 16 7.59 -9.53 -44.32
N TYR A 17 8.15 -10.11 -43.24
CA TYR A 17 7.44 -10.25 -41.96
C TYR A 17 7.41 -8.93 -41.17
N VAL A 18 8.43 -8.08 -41.34
CA VAL A 18 8.48 -6.75 -40.73
C VAL A 18 7.45 -5.83 -41.40
N GLU A 19 7.38 -5.84 -42.74
CA GLU A 19 6.37 -5.08 -43.48
C GLU A 19 4.95 -5.63 -43.29
N ALA A 20 4.79 -6.94 -43.09
CA ALA A 20 3.49 -7.53 -42.77
C ALA A 20 2.99 -7.11 -41.39
N ALA A 21 3.88 -6.99 -40.40
CA ALA A 21 3.54 -6.52 -39.05
C ALA A 21 3.13 -5.04 -39.02
N GLU A 22 3.77 -4.20 -39.84
CA GLU A 22 3.47 -2.77 -39.94
C GLU A 22 2.12 -2.47 -40.63
N LYS A 23 1.65 -3.39 -41.48
CA LYS A 23 0.40 -3.25 -42.26
C LYS A 23 -0.84 -3.88 -41.60
N VAL A 24 -0.73 -4.47 -40.40
CA VAL A 24 -1.92 -4.96 -39.66
C VAL A 24 -2.56 -3.79 -38.92
N PRO A 25 -3.74 -3.28 -39.35
CA PRO A 25 -4.43 -2.25 -38.58
C PRO A 25 -4.79 -2.81 -37.20
N TYR A 26 -4.50 -2.02 -36.16
CA TYR A 26 -4.83 -2.32 -34.77
C TYR A 26 -6.32 -2.68 -34.67
N LYS A 27 -6.62 -3.98 -34.65
CA LYS A 27 -8.00 -4.45 -34.48
C LYS A 27 -8.37 -4.17 -33.03
N LYS A 28 -9.07 -3.05 -32.80
CA LYS A 28 -9.89 -2.87 -31.60
C LYS A 28 -10.74 -4.14 -31.44
N LYS A 29 -10.42 -4.97 -30.44
CA LYS A 29 -11.34 -6.02 -30.00
C LYS A 29 -12.65 -5.30 -29.64
N LYS A 30 -13.72 -5.66 -30.35
CA LYS A 30 -15.06 -5.12 -30.11
C LYS A 30 -15.55 -5.60 -28.75
N SER A 31 -15.89 -4.62 -27.92
CA SER A 31 -16.80 -4.66 -26.77
C SER A 31 -16.57 -5.83 -25.81
N TRP A 32 -15.67 -5.61 -24.86
CA TRP A 32 -15.86 -6.19 -23.54
C TRP A 32 -16.38 -5.07 -22.63
N VAL A 33 -17.44 -5.41 -21.93
CA VAL A 33 -18.27 -4.55 -21.08
C VAL A 33 -17.42 -3.82 -20.04
N LYS A 34 -17.91 -2.70 -19.52
CA LYS A 34 -17.28 -1.83 -18.52
C LYS A 34 -16.72 -2.63 -17.32
N TRP A 35 -15.46 -3.05 -17.37
CA TRP A 35 -14.72 -3.63 -16.24
C TRP A 35 -13.91 -2.57 -15.47
N GLY A 36 -14.06 -1.29 -15.82
CA GLY A 36 -13.31 -0.17 -15.23
C GLY A 36 -13.66 0.18 -13.78
N VAL A 37 -14.56 -0.57 -13.13
CA VAL A 37 -14.95 -0.35 -11.71
C VAL A 37 -14.71 -1.61 -10.85
N ILE A 38 -14.63 -2.80 -11.45
CA ILE A 38 -14.50 -4.08 -10.69
C ILE A 38 -13.05 -4.35 -10.24
N ALA A 39 -12.07 -3.62 -10.76
CA ALA A 39 -10.65 -3.89 -10.46
C ALA A 39 -10.12 -3.25 -9.16
N ALA A 40 -10.82 -2.28 -8.57
CA ALA A 40 -10.26 -1.51 -7.44
C ALA A 40 -10.34 -2.23 -6.08
N CYS A 41 -11.13 -3.30 -5.98
CA CYS A 41 -11.45 -3.94 -4.68
C CYS A 41 -11.15 -5.43 -4.65
N LEU A 42 -10.53 -5.97 -5.71
CA LEU A 42 -9.85 -7.24 -5.57
C LEU A 42 -8.71 -6.98 -4.60
N ALA A 43 -8.74 -7.65 -3.46
CA ALA A 43 -7.60 -7.81 -2.57
C ALA A 43 -6.48 -8.54 -3.33
N MET A 44 -5.88 -7.84 -4.30
CA MET A 44 -4.68 -8.25 -4.99
C MET A 44 -3.55 -7.89 -4.05
N ILE A 45 -3.03 -8.89 -3.35
CA ILE A 45 -1.70 -8.75 -2.78
C ILE A 45 -0.76 -8.72 -3.98
N VAL A 46 -0.29 -7.53 -4.34
CA VAL A 46 0.79 -7.38 -5.31
C VAL A 46 2.09 -7.60 -4.55
N VAL A 47 2.61 -8.82 -4.61
CA VAL A 47 3.95 -9.12 -4.11
C VAL A 47 4.93 -8.66 -5.19
N VAL A 48 5.46 -7.45 -5.03
CA VAL A 48 6.56 -6.99 -5.85
C VAL A 48 7.84 -7.64 -5.32
N GLY A 49 8.34 -8.59 -6.08
CA GLY A 49 9.71 -8.46 -6.56
C GLY A 49 10.78 -9.33 -5.93
N THR A 50 11.94 -9.17 -6.56
CA THR A 50 13.24 -9.61 -6.09
C THR A 50 13.65 -8.79 -4.88
N MET A 51 13.80 -9.41 -3.72
CA MET A 51 14.32 -8.79 -2.50
C MET A 51 15.86 -8.86 -2.51
N ILE A 52 16.54 -7.71 -2.60
CA ILE A 52 18.00 -7.66 -2.68
C ILE A 52 18.56 -7.14 -1.35
N PHE A 53 19.31 -7.98 -0.62
CA PHE A 53 20.10 -7.55 0.53
C PHE A 53 21.47 -7.06 0.04
N ASN A 54 21.55 -5.80 -0.38
CA ASN A 54 22.77 -5.24 -0.95
C ASN A 54 23.72 -4.73 0.14
N ASN A 55 24.73 -5.53 0.52
CA ASN A 55 25.76 -5.11 1.49
C ASN A 55 26.98 -4.47 0.80
N SER A 56 26.78 -3.69 -0.27
CA SER A 56 27.89 -2.99 -0.94
C SER A 56 28.37 -1.75 -0.17
N ASN A 57 27.60 -1.28 0.82
CA ASN A 57 27.99 -0.22 1.74
C ASN A 57 27.68 -0.67 3.18
N THR A 58 28.54 -0.26 4.10
CA THR A 58 28.66 -0.61 5.53
C THR A 58 27.46 -0.28 6.42
N SER A 59 26.25 -0.23 5.90
CA SER A 59 25.04 0.08 6.68
C SER A 59 24.29 -1.21 7.01
N PRO A 60 23.94 -1.41 8.28
CA PRO A 60 23.11 -2.54 8.68
C PRO A 60 21.69 -2.42 8.09
N ILE A 61 21.00 -3.55 7.97
CA ILE A 61 19.60 -3.60 7.53
C ILE A 61 18.72 -3.56 8.77
N PHE A 62 17.67 -2.75 8.77
CA PHE A 62 16.68 -2.70 9.85
C PHE A 62 15.42 -3.46 9.44
N ILE A 63 15.02 -4.44 10.24
CA ILE A 63 13.83 -5.28 10.01
C ILE A 63 12.92 -5.14 11.22
N GLY A 64 11.81 -4.42 11.08
CA GLY A 64 10.84 -4.23 12.17
C GLY A 64 11.46 -3.71 13.47
N GLY A 65 12.49 -2.86 13.38
CA GLY A 65 13.21 -2.27 14.50
C GLY A 65 14.49 -3.02 14.94
N ILE A 66 14.83 -4.13 14.30
CA ILE A 66 16.03 -4.93 14.63
C ILE A 66 17.11 -4.74 13.57
N GLU A 67 18.32 -4.41 14.01
CA GLU A 67 19.51 -4.27 13.18
C GLU A 67 20.10 -5.64 12.83
N ARG A 68 20.30 -5.95 11.54
CA ARG A 68 20.89 -7.20 11.03
C ARG A 68 22.00 -6.97 10.01
N GLU A 69 23.01 -7.83 10.07
CA GLU A 69 24.10 -7.90 9.10
C GLU A 69 24.00 -9.14 8.22
N TYR A 70 23.57 -8.96 6.98
CA TYR A 70 23.49 -10.05 6.00
C TYR A 70 24.65 -10.03 4.99
N LYS A 71 24.92 -11.20 4.40
CA LYS A 71 25.80 -11.32 3.23
C LYS A 71 25.12 -10.69 2.00
N ASN A 72 25.90 -10.39 0.98
CA ASN A 72 25.37 -9.84 -0.27
C ASN A 72 24.64 -10.95 -1.06
N ILE A 73 23.35 -11.12 -0.81
CA ILE A 73 22.50 -12.14 -1.42
C ILE A 73 21.16 -11.53 -1.84
N SER A 74 20.54 -12.11 -2.86
CA SER A 74 19.19 -11.75 -3.28
C SER A 74 18.26 -12.93 -3.05
N ILE A 75 17.04 -12.65 -2.61
CA ILE A 75 15.94 -13.60 -2.57
C ILE A 75 14.95 -13.20 -3.64
N LEU A 76 14.81 -14.04 -4.63
CA LEU A 76 13.85 -13.85 -5.72
C LEU A 76 12.52 -14.45 -5.27
N CYS A 77 11.49 -13.62 -5.14
CA CYS A 77 10.11 -14.10 -5.04
C CYS A 77 9.45 -13.93 -6.41
N GLY A 78 8.53 -14.82 -6.76
CA GLY A 78 7.74 -14.65 -7.97
C GLY A 78 6.87 -13.40 -7.84
N GLU A 79 6.85 -12.55 -8.86
CA GLU A 79 5.83 -11.51 -8.96
C GLU A 79 4.50 -12.19 -9.30
N SER A 80 3.67 -12.42 -8.28
CA SER A 80 2.33 -12.94 -8.49
C SER A 80 1.32 -12.07 -7.76
N ALA A 81 0.36 -11.54 -8.52
CA ALA A 81 -0.88 -11.05 -7.95
C ALA A 81 -1.77 -12.27 -7.74
N ILE A 82 -1.83 -12.76 -6.50
CA ILE A 82 -2.69 -13.89 -6.15
C ILE A 82 -4.08 -13.33 -5.87
N GLU A 83 -5.04 -13.71 -6.71
CA GLU A 83 -6.43 -13.66 -6.30
C GLU A 83 -6.73 -14.93 -5.50
N TRP A 84 -7.01 -14.77 -4.21
CA TRP A 84 -7.36 -15.90 -3.35
C TRP A 84 -8.68 -16.55 -3.80
N PRO A 85 -8.78 -17.90 -3.83
CA PRO A 85 -10.08 -18.55 -3.97
C PRO A 85 -11.03 -18.10 -2.85
N TRP A 86 -12.33 -18.15 -3.13
CA TRP A 86 -13.36 -17.60 -2.23
C TRP A 86 -13.23 -18.10 -0.78
N GLU A 87 -12.95 -19.39 -0.57
CA GLU A 87 -12.79 -20.01 0.74
C GLU A 87 -11.54 -19.58 1.52
N TYR A 88 -10.55 -18.96 0.85
CA TYR A 88 -9.31 -18.43 1.43
C TYR A 88 -9.34 -16.91 1.61
N LYS A 89 -10.45 -16.25 1.24
CA LYS A 89 -10.68 -14.82 1.48
C LYS A 89 -11.24 -14.58 2.89
N THR A 90 -10.77 -13.55 3.57
CA THR A 90 -11.43 -13.00 4.77
C THR A 90 -12.82 -12.46 4.40
N LEU A 91 -13.67 -12.16 5.39
CA LEU A 91 -14.98 -11.56 5.10
C LEU A 91 -14.84 -10.21 4.37
N SER A 92 -13.86 -9.39 4.74
CA SER A 92 -13.59 -8.10 4.08
C SER A 92 -13.08 -8.24 2.65
N GLU A 93 -12.41 -9.35 2.31
CA GLU A 93 -11.99 -9.65 0.95
C GLU A 93 -13.08 -10.34 0.12
N GLN A 94 -14.00 -11.06 0.79
CA GLN A 94 -15.17 -11.68 0.16
C GLN A 94 -16.20 -10.62 -0.24
N TYR A 95 -16.53 -9.70 0.65
CA TYR A 95 -17.64 -8.76 0.50
C TYR A 95 -17.12 -7.33 0.46
N THR A 96 -16.96 -6.80 -0.75
CA THR A 96 -16.16 -5.59 -1.01
C THR A 96 -16.95 -4.44 -1.60
N SER A 97 -18.24 -4.60 -1.92
CA SER A 97 -19.07 -3.52 -2.47
C SER A 97 -20.46 -3.49 -1.81
N VAL A 98 -21.02 -2.31 -1.60
CA VAL A 98 -22.39 -2.11 -1.13
C VAL A 98 -23.02 -0.94 -1.88
N ILE A 99 -24.29 -1.06 -2.24
CA ILE A 99 -25.04 0.01 -2.92
C ILE A 99 -26.11 0.56 -1.98
N ILE A 100 -26.04 1.88 -1.72
CA ILE A 100 -26.96 2.61 -0.85
C ILE A 100 -27.55 3.77 -1.65
N GLU A 101 -28.87 3.78 -1.83
CA GLU A 101 -29.57 4.84 -2.59
C GLU A 101 -29.00 5.09 -4.01
N GLY A 102 -28.44 4.06 -4.63
CA GLY A 102 -27.83 4.14 -5.96
C GLY A 102 -26.36 4.57 -5.98
N LYS A 103 -25.75 4.85 -4.82
CA LYS A 103 -24.32 5.09 -4.65
C LYS A 103 -23.61 3.79 -4.33
N GLU A 104 -22.55 3.49 -5.07
CA GLU A 104 -21.69 2.34 -4.81
C GLU A 104 -20.54 2.76 -3.89
N TYR A 105 -20.34 1.98 -2.83
CA TYR A 105 -19.22 2.13 -1.92
C TYR A 105 -18.41 0.85 -1.91
N THR A 106 -17.09 0.97 -1.79
CA THR A 106 -16.19 -0.17 -1.84
C THR A 106 -15.24 -0.24 -0.67
N SER A 107 -14.96 -1.45 -0.19
CA SER A 107 -14.10 -1.65 0.96
C SER A 107 -12.66 -1.22 0.68
N THR A 108 -12.05 -0.55 1.66
CA THR A 108 -10.60 -0.30 1.68
C THR A 108 -9.80 -1.51 2.21
N GLY A 109 -10.49 -2.54 2.73
CA GLY A 109 -9.88 -3.69 3.39
C GLY A 109 -9.32 -3.40 4.79
N ILE A 110 -9.44 -2.16 5.28
CA ILE A 110 -8.92 -1.73 6.58
C ILE A 110 -10.02 -1.82 7.63
N ALA A 111 -9.74 -2.58 8.69
CA ALA A 111 -10.60 -2.66 9.86
C ALA A 111 -10.45 -1.39 10.70
N ILE A 112 -11.54 -0.95 11.33
CA ILE A 112 -11.58 0.25 12.18
C ILE A 112 -12.10 -0.06 13.57
N ASP A 113 -11.63 0.70 14.56
CA ASP A 113 -12.04 0.54 15.94
C ASP A 113 -13.52 0.93 16.14
N SER A 114 -14.21 0.19 17.01
CA SER A 114 -15.63 0.42 17.31
C SER A 114 -15.94 1.84 17.83
N SER A 115 -14.96 2.54 18.41
CA SER A 115 -15.10 3.93 18.86
C SER A 115 -15.27 4.94 17.73
N LEU A 116 -14.92 4.56 16.49
CA LEU A 116 -15.09 5.37 15.29
C LEU A 116 -16.46 5.15 14.63
N ILE A 117 -17.31 4.27 15.16
CA ILE A 117 -18.61 3.96 14.56
C ILE A 117 -19.66 4.99 15.00
N GLY A 118 -20.33 5.61 14.03
CA GLY A 118 -21.41 6.56 14.22
C GLY A 118 -22.80 5.91 14.27
N GLU A 119 -23.80 6.68 13.85
CA GLU A 119 -25.19 6.22 13.86
C GLU A 119 -25.44 5.11 12.83
N PRO A 120 -26.38 4.18 13.09
CA PRO A 120 -26.74 3.15 12.11
C PRO A 120 -27.46 3.76 10.90
N ILE A 121 -26.98 3.44 9.71
CA ILE A 121 -27.61 3.80 8.43
C ILE A 121 -28.68 2.76 8.08
N GLY A 122 -28.39 1.48 8.26
CA GLY A 122 -29.34 0.40 7.99
C GLY A 122 -28.69 -0.96 7.78
N VAL A 123 -29.45 -1.89 7.20
CA VAL A 123 -28.96 -3.21 6.81
C VAL A 123 -29.08 -3.33 5.29
N TYR A 124 -27.98 -3.68 4.64
CA TYR A 124 -27.87 -3.70 3.18
C TYR A 124 -27.25 -5.02 2.70
N ASP A 125 -27.52 -5.36 1.44
CA ASP A 125 -26.79 -6.42 0.74
C ASP A 125 -25.39 -5.91 0.38
N VAL A 126 -24.38 -6.57 0.93
CA VAL A 126 -22.97 -6.38 0.54
C VAL A 126 -22.61 -7.48 -0.45
N GLU A 127 -22.09 -7.09 -1.59
CA GLU A 127 -21.76 -7.95 -2.71
C GLU A 127 -20.28 -8.34 -2.71
N GLY A 128 -20.05 -9.55 -3.23
CA GLY A 128 -18.74 -10.11 -3.50
C GLY A 128 -18.74 -10.85 -4.83
N TYR A 129 -17.57 -10.98 -5.45
CA TYR A 129 -17.41 -11.71 -6.70
C TYR A 129 -16.30 -12.77 -6.58
N ASP A 130 -16.66 -14.00 -6.92
CA ASP A 130 -15.75 -15.13 -7.04
C ASP A 130 -15.39 -15.30 -8.53
N SER A 131 -14.16 -14.92 -8.88
CA SER A 131 -13.66 -15.03 -10.25
C SER A 131 -13.38 -16.47 -10.68
N TYR A 132 -13.14 -17.39 -9.75
CA TYR A 132 -12.84 -18.80 -10.04
C TYR A 132 -14.09 -19.54 -10.50
N THR A 133 -15.25 -19.19 -9.91
CA THR A 133 -16.53 -19.82 -10.26
C THR A 133 -17.46 -18.93 -11.09
N ASP A 134 -17.06 -17.68 -11.38
CA ASP A 134 -17.87 -16.66 -12.07
C ASP A 134 -19.21 -16.44 -11.36
N LYS A 135 -19.16 -16.32 -10.03
CA LYS A 135 -20.35 -16.19 -9.18
C LYS A 135 -20.32 -14.91 -8.36
N LYS A 136 -21.48 -14.24 -8.34
CA LYS A 136 -21.77 -13.22 -7.36
C LYS A 136 -22.26 -13.85 -6.06
N HIS A 137 -21.75 -13.33 -4.95
CA HIS A 137 -22.16 -13.65 -3.60
C HIS A 137 -22.72 -12.39 -2.95
N GLN A 138 -23.61 -12.57 -1.98
CA GLN A 138 -24.19 -11.48 -1.22
C GLN A 138 -24.41 -11.92 0.23
N MET A 139 -24.28 -10.98 1.15
CA MET A 139 -24.70 -11.15 2.54
C MET A 139 -25.35 -9.87 3.06
N GLN A 140 -26.19 -9.99 4.08
CA GLN A 140 -26.74 -8.84 4.78
C GLN A 140 -25.74 -8.37 5.83
N ALA A 141 -25.41 -7.08 5.82
CA ALA A 141 -24.54 -6.44 6.81
C ALA A 141 -25.16 -5.17 7.36
N GLU A 142 -24.86 -4.87 8.62
CA GLU A 142 -25.19 -3.58 9.24
C GLU A 142 -24.20 -2.53 8.73
N VAL A 143 -24.74 -1.39 8.29
CA VAL A 143 -23.99 -0.25 7.77
C VAL A 143 -24.21 0.94 8.70
N PHE A 144 -23.14 1.67 8.98
CA PHE A 144 -23.08 2.78 9.92
C PHE A 144 -22.40 3.98 9.28
N GLU A 145 -22.69 5.16 9.83
CA GLU A 145 -21.85 6.32 9.63
C GLU A 145 -20.47 6.07 10.25
N ASN A 146 -19.48 6.78 9.74
CA ASN A 146 -18.16 6.84 10.34
C ASN A 146 -18.06 8.15 11.12
N SER A 147 -17.72 8.09 12.41
CA SER A 147 -17.93 9.19 13.34
C SER A 147 -17.19 10.46 12.92
N GLY A 148 -17.96 11.53 12.69
CA GLY A 148 -17.45 12.82 12.26
C GLY A 148 -17.14 12.93 10.76
N ILE A 149 -17.24 11.85 9.98
CA ILE A 149 -17.01 11.86 8.54
C ILE A 149 -18.35 11.74 7.81
N SER A 150 -18.51 12.49 6.71
CA SER A 150 -19.72 12.45 5.91
C SER A 150 -19.94 11.08 5.27
N ALA A 151 -21.12 10.50 5.52
CA ALA A 151 -21.58 9.26 4.87
C ALA A 151 -21.74 9.39 3.34
N GLU A 152 -21.70 10.61 2.80
CA GLU A 152 -21.63 10.85 1.36
C GLU A 152 -20.35 10.31 0.74
N HIS A 153 -19.27 10.18 1.53
CA HIS A 153 -17.95 9.75 1.05
C HIS A 153 -17.47 8.45 1.67
N ILE A 154 -17.69 8.27 2.98
CA ILE A 154 -17.15 7.13 3.72
C ILE A 154 -18.20 6.59 4.67
N ILE A 155 -18.40 5.28 4.65
CA ILE A 155 -19.27 4.54 5.57
C ILE A 155 -18.49 3.42 6.25
N ALA A 156 -19.04 2.90 7.34
CA ALA A 156 -18.52 1.72 8.01
C ALA A 156 -19.47 0.53 7.80
N VAL A 157 -18.92 -0.62 7.41
CA VAL A 157 -19.68 -1.86 7.20
C VAL A 157 -19.21 -2.91 8.18
N LYS A 158 -20.13 -3.52 8.92
CA LYS A 158 -19.83 -4.57 9.87
C LYS A 158 -19.77 -5.93 9.19
N LEU A 159 -18.60 -6.55 9.17
CA LEU A 159 -18.37 -7.86 8.57
C LEU A 159 -17.87 -8.82 9.67
N GLY A 160 -18.76 -9.73 10.08
CA GLY A 160 -18.50 -10.59 11.24
C GLY A 160 -18.51 -9.79 12.54
N ASN A 161 -17.38 -9.77 13.25
CA ASN A 161 -17.22 -9.05 14.51
C ASN A 161 -16.46 -7.72 14.38
N GLU A 162 -16.05 -7.37 13.17
CA GLU A 162 -15.23 -6.19 12.89
C GLU A 162 -15.98 -5.21 11.97
N TYR A 163 -15.49 -3.98 11.95
CA TYR A 163 -16.00 -2.91 11.12
C TYR A 163 -14.94 -2.52 10.10
N TYR A 164 -15.35 -2.25 8.87
CA TYR A 164 -14.44 -1.94 7.77
C TYR A 164 -14.89 -0.66 7.07
N THR A 165 -13.91 0.15 6.67
CA THR A 165 -14.17 1.38 5.92
C THR A 165 -14.53 1.07 4.47
N PHE A 166 -15.59 1.71 3.98
CA PHE A 166 -16.00 1.66 2.58
C PHE A 166 -16.07 3.08 2.01
N THR A 167 -15.42 3.31 0.87
CA THR A 167 -15.32 4.62 0.19
C THR A 167 -16.26 4.69 -0.99
N TYR A 168 -16.86 5.87 -1.22
CA TYR A 168 -17.68 6.13 -2.39
C TYR A 168 -16.83 6.08 -3.67
N VAL A 169 -17.27 5.31 -4.66
CA VAL A 169 -16.43 5.00 -5.84
C VAL A 169 -16.39 6.09 -6.89
N GLU A 170 -17.41 6.95 -6.97
CA GLU A 170 -17.44 7.92 -8.07
C GLU A 170 -16.53 9.11 -7.77
N TYR A 171 -15.79 9.53 -8.80
CA TYR A 171 -14.97 10.73 -8.73
C TYR A 171 -15.84 11.97 -8.58
N ASN A 172 -15.95 12.47 -7.34
CA ASN A 172 -16.72 13.64 -6.97
C ASN A 172 -15.93 14.51 -5.98
N PRO A 173 -14.85 15.19 -6.44
CA PRO A 173 -14.04 16.02 -5.57
C PRO A 173 -14.86 17.18 -4.99
N PRO A 174 -14.73 17.50 -3.68
CA PRO A 174 -15.29 18.72 -3.13
C PRO A 174 -14.72 19.96 -3.83
N ALA A 175 -15.51 21.02 -3.94
CA ALA A 175 -15.18 22.20 -4.74
C ALA A 175 -14.07 23.06 -4.11
N THR A 176 -13.91 22.98 -2.79
CA THR A 176 -12.92 23.76 -2.04
C THR A 176 -12.17 22.92 -1.03
N LEU A 177 -10.98 23.38 -0.63
CA LEU A 177 -10.21 22.75 0.44
C LEU A 177 -11.02 22.73 1.75
N GLY A 178 -11.79 23.78 2.04
CA GLY A 178 -12.64 23.84 3.23
C GLY A 178 -13.69 22.73 3.28
N GLU A 179 -14.31 22.39 2.15
CA GLU A 179 -15.25 21.26 2.08
C GLU A 179 -14.54 19.93 2.34
N VAL A 180 -13.34 19.71 1.78
CA VAL A 180 -12.55 18.50 2.08
C VAL A 180 -12.21 18.41 3.57
N LEU A 181 -11.77 19.52 4.18
CA LEU A 181 -11.41 19.55 5.60
C LEU A 181 -12.60 19.17 6.49
N ASP A 182 -13.79 19.66 6.17
CA ASP A 182 -15.00 19.45 6.97
C ASP A 182 -15.64 18.07 6.71
N GLU A 183 -15.84 17.70 5.45
CA GLU A 183 -16.57 16.48 5.08
C GLU A 183 -15.81 15.20 5.47
N TYR A 184 -14.48 15.28 5.54
CA TYR A 184 -13.61 14.18 5.98
C TYR A 184 -13.03 14.40 7.38
N ASN A 185 -13.39 15.51 8.05
CA ASN A 185 -12.93 15.83 9.39
C ASN A 185 -11.39 15.81 9.55
N LEU A 186 -10.66 16.21 8.50
CA LEU A 186 -9.25 15.87 8.34
C LEU A 186 -8.39 16.33 9.53
N ALA A 187 -8.62 17.52 10.05
CA ALA A 187 -7.84 18.07 11.17
C ALA A 187 -7.97 17.27 12.48
N ASN A 188 -9.01 16.44 12.62
CA ASN A 188 -9.22 15.62 13.83
C ASN A 188 -8.84 14.15 13.62
N VAL A 189 -8.78 13.68 12.38
CA VAL A 189 -8.58 12.25 12.06
C VAL A 189 -7.25 11.96 11.36
N LEU A 190 -6.51 13.00 10.98
CA LEU A 190 -5.24 12.87 10.27
C LEU A 190 -4.14 13.65 11.01
N GLU A 191 -2.99 13.02 11.15
CA GLU A 191 -1.81 13.64 11.75
C GLU A 191 -0.73 13.90 10.69
N PHE A 192 -0.03 15.03 10.81
CA PHE A 192 1.11 15.39 10.00
C PHE A 192 2.42 15.30 10.78
N ASN A 193 2.63 14.19 11.48
CA ASN A 193 3.79 14.00 12.35
C ASN A 193 5.07 13.58 11.61
N ARG A 194 4.99 13.11 10.35
CA ARG A 194 6.13 12.59 9.58
C ARG A 194 6.10 13.11 8.15
N PHE A 195 7.24 13.57 7.65
CA PHE A 195 7.33 14.08 6.29
C PHE A 195 8.69 13.86 5.65
N ARG A 196 8.70 13.90 4.32
CA ARG A 196 9.90 13.94 3.49
C ARG A 196 10.02 15.30 2.82
N THR A 197 11.25 15.73 2.57
CA THR A 197 11.53 16.93 1.78
C THR A 197 12.11 16.56 0.43
N TYR A 198 11.72 17.30 -0.61
CA TYR A 198 12.13 17.03 -1.98
C TYR A 198 12.59 18.28 -2.70
N SER A 199 13.60 18.10 -3.54
CA SER A 199 13.98 19.04 -4.60
C SER A 199 13.80 18.38 -5.95
N GLY A 200 12.66 18.65 -6.59
CA GLY A 200 12.19 17.91 -7.76
C GLY A 200 11.98 16.43 -7.42
N SER A 201 12.68 15.55 -8.13
CA SER A 201 12.64 14.10 -7.90
C SER A 201 13.64 13.60 -6.84
N THR A 202 14.45 14.48 -6.25
CA THR A 202 15.47 14.10 -5.26
C THR A 202 14.91 14.23 -3.86
N GLU A 203 14.88 13.12 -3.11
CA GLU A 203 14.58 13.13 -1.67
C GLU A 203 15.79 13.66 -0.90
N ASN A 204 15.54 14.64 -0.02
CA ASN A 204 16.60 15.30 0.75
C ASN A 204 16.67 14.80 2.21
N GLY A 205 15.60 14.21 2.73
CA GLY A 205 15.58 13.64 4.08
C GLY A 205 14.18 13.26 4.57
N TYR A 206 14.14 12.57 5.70
CA TYR A 206 12.95 12.10 6.39
C TYR A 206 12.92 12.60 7.84
N PHE A 207 11.80 13.20 8.23
CA PHE A 207 11.70 13.99 9.45
C PHE A 207 10.43 13.64 10.23
N GLN A 208 10.50 13.82 11.55
CA GLN A 208 9.36 13.79 12.45
C GLN A 208 9.16 15.18 13.09
N ILE A 209 7.92 15.59 13.28
CA ILE A 209 7.50 16.73 14.10
C ILE A 209 6.51 16.28 15.17
N ASP A 210 6.61 16.89 16.35
CA ASP A 210 5.79 16.50 17.51
C ASP A 210 4.47 17.29 17.61
N ASP A 211 4.34 18.40 16.89
CA ASP A 211 3.14 19.26 16.88
C ASP A 211 2.85 19.71 15.46
N ASP A 212 1.67 19.38 14.94
CA ASP A 212 1.19 19.78 13.62
C ASP A 212 0.07 20.84 13.69
N THR A 213 -0.26 21.34 14.89
CA THR A 213 -1.36 22.30 15.11
C THR A 213 -1.21 23.52 14.21
N TYR A 214 0.01 24.06 14.10
CA TYR A 214 0.26 25.24 13.25
C TYR A 214 0.02 24.95 11.76
N ILE A 215 0.31 23.73 11.29
CA ILE A 215 0.09 23.33 9.90
C ILE A 215 -1.42 23.31 9.62
N TRP A 216 -2.20 22.70 10.51
CA TRP A 216 -3.66 22.69 10.43
C TRP A 216 -4.28 24.07 10.53
N ASP A 217 -3.74 24.97 11.36
CA ASP A 217 -4.16 26.37 11.42
C ASP A 217 -3.95 27.09 10.08
N VAL A 218 -2.81 26.91 9.43
CA VAL A 218 -2.55 27.52 8.11
C VAL A 218 -3.52 26.96 7.07
N LEU A 219 -3.70 25.64 7.00
CA LEU A 219 -4.64 25.00 6.07
C LEU A 219 -6.08 25.46 6.31
N SER A 220 -6.48 25.64 7.57
CA SER A 220 -7.80 26.15 7.96
C SER A 220 -8.03 27.61 7.58
N ASN A 221 -6.98 28.37 7.24
CA ASN A 221 -7.10 29.70 6.66
C ASN A 221 -7.13 29.70 5.12
N CYS A 222 -6.90 28.54 4.49
CA CYS A 222 -6.91 28.36 3.04
C CYS A 222 -8.20 27.71 2.52
N ARG A 223 -9.29 27.80 3.27
CA ARG A 223 -10.55 27.08 2.99
C ARG A 223 -11.17 27.39 1.64
N ASP A 224 -11.02 28.62 1.16
CA ASP A 224 -11.55 29.06 -0.13
C ASP A 224 -10.71 28.58 -1.34
N ALA A 225 -9.59 27.87 -1.11
CA ALA A 225 -8.77 27.31 -2.19
C ALA A 225 -9.60 26.35 -3.05
N THR A 226 -9.75 26.68 -4.33
CA THR A 226 -10.59 25.93 -5.26
C THR A 226 -9.89 24.66 -5.74
N PHE A 227 -10.68 23.61 -5.91
CA PHE A 227 -10.24 22.37 -6.55
C PHE A 227 -9.76 22.63 -7.99
N ILE A 228 -8.65 21.99 -8.37
CA ILE A 228 -8.07 22.05 -9.71
C ILE A 228 -8.27 20.72 -10.40
N GLN A 229 -9.09 20.72 -11.45
CA GLN A 229 -9.42 19.53 -12.22
C GLN A 229 -8.28 19.02 -13.11
N ASP A 230 -7.38 19.92 -13.53
CA ASP A 230 -6.30 19.58 -14.46
C ASP A 230 -5.13 18.89 -13.72
N ASP A 231 -4.97 17.58 -13.91
CA ASP A 231 -3.92 16.75 -13.27
C ASP A 231 -2.58 16.85 -14.01
N THR A 232 -2.16 18.09 -14.32
CA THR A 232 -0.79 18.35 -14.80
C THR A 232 0.19 18.55 -13.65
N TRP A 233 -0.19 18.21 -12.42
CA TRP A 233 0.70 18.35 -11.27
C TRP A 233 1.83 17.33 -11.37
N ASN A 234 3.05 17.83 -11.54
CA ASN A 234 4.27 17.04 -11.60
C ASN A 234 5.22 17.46 -10.48
N GLY A 235 5.42 16.57 -9.49
CA GLY A 235 6.33 16.82 -8.37
C GLY A 235 7.80 16.92 -8.80
N SER A 236 8.19 16.30 -9.91
CA SER A 236 9.60 16.29 -10.35
C SER A 236 10.15 17.66 -10.76
N GLU A 237 9.29 18.66 -10.93
CA GLU A 237 9.63 20.03 -11.33
C GLU A 237 9.50 21.04 -10.18
N ARG A 238 9.22 20.57 -8.94
CA ARG A 238 8.88 21.42 -7.81
C ARG A 238 9.71 21.07 -6.57
N ASP A 239 9.92 22.05 -5.71
CA ASP A 239 10.33 21.78 -4.33
C ASP A 239 9.07 21.58 -3.49
N TYR A 240 9.03 20.53 -2.68
CA TYR A 240 7.85 20.22 -1.88
C TYR A 240 8.21 19.40 -0.66
N ILE A 241 7.29 19.40 0.31
CA ILE A 241 7.27 18.42 1.39
C ILE A 241 6.12 17.45 1.18
N SER A 242 6.30 16.21 1.61
CA SER A 242 5.31 15.15 1.54
C SER A 242 5.09 14.58 2.94
N PHE A 243 3.96 14.93 3.56
CA PHE A 243 3.54 14.30 4.80
C PHE A 243 3.08 12.87 4.53
N THR A 244 3.41 11.97 5.44
CA THR A 244 2.87 10.60 5.47
C THR A 244 1.53 10.65 6.17
N ALA A 245 0.48 10.23 5.47
CA ALA A 245 -0.89 10.28 5.93
C ALA A 245 -1.40 8.87 6.25
N THR A 246 -1.73 8.63 7.51
CA THR A 246 -2.35 7.40 8.00
C THR A 246 -3.53 7.78 8.89
N SER A 247 -4.68 7.15 8.68
CA SER A 247 -5.89 7.37 9.45
C SER A 247 -6.79 6.14 9.36
N ASP A 248 -7.04 5.49 10.49
CA ASP A 248 -7.97 4.37 10.55
C ASP A 248 -9.38 4.85 10.18
N ALA A 249 -9.80 6.02 10.69
CA ALA A 249 -11.09 6.61 10.38
C ALA A 249 -11.27 6.81 8.86
N LEU A 250 -10.25 7.24 8.12
CA LEU A 250 -10.35 7.36 6.67
C LEU A 250 -10.16 6.03 5.92
N GLY A 251 -9.74 4.96 6.60
CA GLY A 251 -9.30 3.74 5.95
C GLY A 251 -8.05 3.97 5.08
N VAL A 252 -7.10 4.75 5.58
CA VAL A 252 -5.92 5.22 4.85
C VAL A 252 -4.65 4.79 5.57
N TYR A 253 -3.73 4.14 4.85
CA TYR A 253 -2.44 3.74 5.39
C TYR A 253 -1.28 4.26 4.52
N LYS A 254 -0.41 5.07 5.12
CA LYS A 254 0.82 5.64 4.54
C LYS A 254 0.62 6.20 3.12
N ARG A 255 -0.49 6.90 2.91
CA ARG A 255 -0.71 7.75 1.71
C ARG A 255 0.04 9.07 1.90
N VAL A 256 -0.10 9.98 0.94
CA VAL A 256 0.73 11.18 0.88
C VAL A 256 -0.11 12.44 0.74
N PHE A 257 0.30 13.46 1.51
CA PHE A 257 -0.23 14.81 1.46
C PHE A 257 0.94 15.76 1.17
N TYR A 258 0.91 16.35 -0.02
CA TYR A 258 1.96 17.20 -0.55
C TYR A 258 1.66 18.68 -0.29
N VAL A 259 2.71 19.43 0.04
CA VAL A 259 2.71 20.90 0.02
C VAL A 259 3.90 21.36 -0.81
N SER A 260 3.65 21.97 -1.96
CA SER A 260 4.71 22.49 -2.85
C SER A 260 4.99 23.97 -2.60
N SER A 261 6.25 24.37 -2.78
CA SER A 261 6.73 25.73 -2.52
C SER A 261 6.04 26.79 -3.39
N ASP A 262 5.54 26.40 -4.55
CA ASP A 262 4.75 27.23 -5.47
C ASP A 262 3.25 27.29 -5.14
N GLY A 263 2.85 26.82 -3.95
CA GLY A 263 1.54 27.13 -3.38
C GLY A 263 0.44 26.11 -3.65
N TYR A 264 0.77 24.83 -3.86
CA TYR A 264 -0.22 23.77 -4.04
C TYR A 264 -0.24 22.80 -2.87
N VAL A 265 -1.45 22.36 -2.54
CA VAL A 265 -1.71 21.14 -1.79
C VAL A 265 -2.16 20.08 -2.80
N ARG A 266 -1.59 18.87 -2.70
CA ARG A 266 -2.09 17.70 -3.42
C ARG A 266 -2.16 16.51 -2.48
N THR A 267 -3.18 15.68 -2.57
CA THR A 267 -3.29 14.50 -1.71
C THR A 267 -3.86 13.30 -2.47
N ASN A 268 -3.38 12.10 -2.14
CA ASN A 268 -3.93 10.82 -2.62
C ASN A 268 -4.41 9.94 -1.46
N ILE A 269 -4.77 10.56 -0.34
CA ILE A 269 -5.45 9.88 0.78
C ILE A 269 -6.80 9.30 0.35
N PHE A 270 -7.37 9.78 -0.74
CA PHE A 270 -8.55 9.22 -1.39
C PHE A 270 -8.16 8.33 -2.58
N ASP A 271 -9.12 7.60 -3.15
CA ASP A 271 -8.89 6.79 -4.37
C ASP A 271 -8.45 7.64 -5.58
N TYR A 272 -8.64 8.95 -5.50
CA TYR A 272 -8.23 9.93 -6.49
C TYR A 272 -7.33 11.01 -5.89
N ALA A 273 -6.51 11.62 -6.74
CA ALA A 273 -5.71 12.76 -6.34
C ALA A 273 -6.56 14.05 -6.34
N TYR A 274 -6.57 14.78 -5.24
CA TYR A 274 -7.17 16.11 -5.16
C TYR A 274 -6.08 17.17 -5.06
N THR A 275 -6.23 18.25 -5.83
CA THR A 275 -5.26 19.35 -5.90
C THR A 275 -5.96 20.68 -5.63
N PHE A 276 -5.38 21.50 -4.77
CA PHE A 276 -5.88 22.82 -4.38
C PHE A 276 -4.74 23.84 -4.40
N GLN A 277 -5.03 25.08 -4.82
CA GLN A 277 -4.06 26.17 -4.79
C GLN A 277 -4.24 27.00 -3.52
N ILE A 278 -3.36 26.79 -2.54
CA ILE A 278 -3.37 27.50 -1.25
C ILE A 278 -2.53 28.80 -1.28
N GLY A 279 -1.72 28.98 -2.33
CA GLY A 279 -0.84 30.13 -2.54
C GLY A 279 0.54 29.97 -1.89
N GLU A 280 1.55 30.60 -2.48
CA GLU A 280 2.95 30.50 -2.08
C GLU A 280 3.18 30.92 -0.62
N GLU A 281 2.45 31.93 -0.14
CA GLU A 281 2.58 32.40 1.24
C GLU A 281 2.18 31.33 2.27
N ALA A 282 1.04 30.67 2.05
CA ALA A 282 0.55 29.64 2.96
C ALA A 282 1.43 28.39 2.91
N ALA A 283 1.79 27.95 1.69
CA ALA A 283 2.71 26.83 1.52
C ALA A 283 4.07 27.10 2.16
N GLY A 284 4.62 28.31 1.99
CA GLY A 284 5.86 28.73 2.62
C GLY A 284 5.82 28.65 4.14
N LYS A 285 4.72 29.09 4.78
CA LYS A 285 4.53 28.97 6.24
C LYS A 285 4.56 27.52 6.71
N ILE A 286 3.88 26.62 6.01
CA ILE A 286 3.84 25.19 6.35
C ILE A 286 5.23 24.56 6.20
N ILE A 287 5.90 24.80 5.06
CA ILE A 287 7.22 24.24 4.77
C ILE A 287 8.28 24.75 5.76
N SER A 288 8.31 26.07 6.03
CA SER A 288 9.21 26.64 7.02
C SER A 288 8.98 26.05 8.40
N TYR A 289 7.73 25.98 8.85
CA TYR A 289 7.42 25.41 10.16
C TYR A 289 7.86 23.95 10.28
N ALA A 290 7.51 23.11 9.30
CA ALA A 290 7.87 21.70 9.31
C ALA A 290 9.40 21.51 9.30
N THR A 291 10.13 22.26 8.46
CA THR A 291 11.59 22.14 8.37
C THR A 291 12.35 22.74 9.56
N GLU A 292 11.83 23.79 10.20
CA GLU A 292 12.45 24.41 11.39
C GLU A 292 12.24 23.59 12.66
N ASN A 293 11.13 22.85 12.76
CA ASN A 293 10.76 22.06 13.94
C ASN A 293 10.97 20.55 13.73
N GLY A 294 11.25 20.12 12.51
CA GLY A 294 11.47 18.73 12.15
C GLY A 294 12.80 18.19 12.63
N ILE A 295 12.77 16.98 13.17
CA ILE A 295 13.96 16.24 13.60
C ILE A 295 14.15 15.09 12.60
N GLU A 296 15.34 15.03 11.99
CA GLU A 296 15.70 13.92 11.10
C GLU A 296 15.57 12.58 11.84
N THR A 297 14.92 11.61 11.22
CA THR A 297 14.56 10.33 11.85
C THR A 297 14.79 9.15 10.91
N ILE A 298 14.73 7.94 11.45
CA ILE A 298 14.89 6.71 10.67
C ILE A 298 13.64 6.48 9.84
N ASP A 299 13.84 6.17 8.56
CA ASP A 299 12.75 5.87 7.62
C ASP A 299 11.86 4.73 8.12
N GLU A 300 10.56 4.91 7.97
CA GLU A 300 9.56 3.93 8.38
C GLU A 300 8.94 3.29 7.12
N PRO A 301 9.39 2.08 6.73
CA PRO A 301 9.02 1.51 5.45
C PRO A 301 7.52 1.20 5.39
N TYR A 302 6.93 1.29 4.19
CA TYR A 302 5.51 0.95 3.98
C TYR A 302 5.19 -0.48 4.43
N THR A 303 6.11 -1.40 4.14
CA THR A 303 6.09 -2.77 4.60
C THR A 303 7.49 -3.13 5.08
N ASN A 304 7.56 -3.84 6.20
CA ASN A 304 8.75 -4.57 6.57
C ASN A 304 8.75 -5.92 5.86
N THR A 305 9.94 -6.45 5.64
CA THR A 305 10.16 -7.72 4.98
C THR A 305 11.25 -8.47 5.72
N LEU A 306 10.91 -9.66 6.19
CA LEU A 306 11.80 -10.61 6.83
C LEU A 306 11.99 -11.79 5.89
N ALA A 307 13.17 -12.39 5.85
CA ALA A 307 13.37 -13.59 5.07
C ALA A 307 14.23 -14.63 5.79
N GLY A 308 14.04 -15.89 5.44
CA GLY A 308 14.75 -17.00 6.07
C GLY A 308 14.19 -18.35 5.66
N THR A 309 14.67 -19.41 6.30
CA THR A 309 14.21 -20.77 6.08
C THR A 309 13.15 -21.14 7.11
N ILE A 310 12.05 -21.76 6.70
CA ILE A 310 11.08 -22.30 7.66
C ILE A 310 11.68 -23.51 8.36
N THR A 311 11.74 -23.45 9.69
CA THR A 311 12.29 -24.53 10.52
C THR A 311 11.21 -25.34 11.22
N GLU A 312 10.05 -24.73 11.48
CA GLU A 312 8.92 -25.37 12.13
C GLU A 312 7.60 -24.72 11.70
N ILE A 313 6.55 -25.53 11.58
CA ILE A 313 5.15 -25.11 11.40
C ILE A 313 4.35 -25.86 12.47
N SER A 314 3.97 -25.19 13.55
CA SER A 314 3.28 -25.83 14.68
C SER A 314 2.61 -24.80 15.60
N ASN A 315 1.70 -25.26 16.47
CA ASN A 315 1.19 -24.46 17.61
C ASN A 315 0.70 -23.03 17.27
N GLY A 316 0.15 -22.82 16.06
CA GLY A 316 -0.34 -21.51 15.63
C GLY A 316 0.74 -20.52 15.16
N TYR A 317 1.96 -20.99 14.85
CA TYR A 317 3.04 -20.17 14.29
C TYR A 317 3.81 -20.91 13.20
N ILE A 318 4.55 -20.13 12.40
CA ILE A 318 5.72 -20.60 11.65
C ILE A 318 7.00 -19.98 12.23
N TRP A 319 8.10 -20.73 12.19
CA TRP A 319 9.42 -20.28 12.64
C TRP A 319 10.33 -20.07 11.45
N VAL A 320 10.77 -18.83 11.24
CA VAL A 320 11.64 -18.43 10.13
C VAL A 320 13.04 -18.16 10.67
N ASP A 321 14.00 -18.97 10.26
CA ASP A 321 15.42 -18.87 10.63
C ASP A 321 16.20 -18.16 9.53
N ASP A 322 16.78 -17.01 9.85
CA ASP A 322 17.53 -16.21 8.89
C ASP A 322 19.04 -16.48 8.86
N SER A 323 19.54 -17.49 9.57
CA SER A 323 20.96 -17.91 9.56
C SER A 323 21.54 -18.04 8.15
N ILE A 324 20.73 -18.43 7.17
CA ILE A 324 21.15 -18.57 5.77
C ILE A 324 21.56 -17.24 5.12
N LEU A 325 21.11 -16.11 5.64
CA LEU A 325 21.39 -14.75 5.17
C LEU A 325 22.57 -14.11 5.89
N CYS A 326 22.86 -14.52 7.12
CA CYS A 326 23.95 -13.97 7.92
C CYS A 326 25.35 -14.25 7.32
N LYS A 327 26.31 -13.39 7.62
CA LYS A 327 27.73 -13.64 7.30
C LYS A 327 28.29 -14.80 8.13
N ASP A 328 27.94 -14.85 9.41
CA ASP A 328 28.14 -15.98 10.32
C ASP A 328 26.78 -16.58 10.68
N ALA A 329 26.56 -17.84 10.34
CA ALA A 329 25.28 -18.51 10.57
C ALA A 329 24.92 -18.61 12.07
N SER A 330 25.89 -18.52 12.98
CA SER A 330 25.64 -18.53 14.43
C SER A 330 24.99 -17.25 14.97
N GLU A 331 24.99 -16.18 14.16
CA GLU A 331 24.31 -14.91 14.46
C GLU A 331 22.86 -14.88 13.93
N GLY A 332 22.37 -15.99 13.38
CA GLY A 332 20.99 -16.13 12.95
C GLY A 332 20.00 -16.04 14.10
N LEU A 333 18.82 -15.51 13.80
CA LEU A 333 17.69 -15.44 14.72
C LEU A 333 16.52 -16.22 14.14
N ILE A 334 15.73 -16.79 15.04
CA ILE A 334 14.50 -17.50 14.69
C ILE A 334 13.33 -16.59 15.05
N PHE A 335 12.60 -16.14 14.03
CA PHE A 335 11.42 -15.31 14.15
C PHE A 335 10.16 -16.15 14.19
N LYS A 336 9.18 -15.74 14.99
CA LYS A 336 7.88 -16.42 15.11
C LYS A 336 6.82 -15.59 14.41
N ILE A 337 6.19 -16.15 13.39
CA ILE A 337 5.10 -15.51 12.66
C ILE A 337 3.78 -16.16 13.08
N PRO A 338 2.85 -15.43 13.72
CA PRO A 338 1.54 -15.95 14.08
C PRO A 338 0.75 -16.43 12.85
N MET A 339 0.02 -17.53 13.00
CA MET A 339 -0.87 -18.11 11.97
C MET A 339 -2.36 -17.97 12.32
N ASP A 340 -2.69 -17.27 13.41
CA ASP A 340 -4.06 -16.95 13.79
C ASP A 340 -4.73 -15.98 12.80
N ASP A 341 -3.92 -15.21 12.06
CA ASP A 341 -4.36 -14.45 10.90
C ASP A 341 -4.56 -15.36 9.67
N LEU A 342 -5.78 -15.34 9.10
CA LEU A 342 -6.11 -16.10 7.89
C LEU A 342 -5.16 -15.75 6.73
N ARG A 343 -4.67 -14.52 6.68
CA ARG A 343 -3.78 -14.04 5.60
C ARG A 343 -2.43 -14.76 5.59
N ILE A 344 -1.97 -15.23 6.75
CA ILE A 344 -0.74 -16.03 6.85
C ILE A 344 -1.04 -17.51 6.63
N SER A 345 -2.05 -18.06 7.30
CA SER A 345 -2.36 -19.49 7.18
C SER A 345 -2.74 -19.90 5.76
N ARG A 346 -3.44 -19.04 5.00
CA ARG A 346 -3.77 -19.32 3.59
C ARG A 346 -2.54 -19.40 2.68
N CYS A 347 -1.50 -18.59 2.93
CA CYS A 347 -0.26 -18.65 2.16
C CYS A 347 0.40 -20.02 2.36
N ILE A 348 0.45 -20.50 3.61
CA ILE A 348 1.02 -21.81 3.92
C ILE A 348 0.25 -22.94 3.23
N ASP A 349 -1.07 -22.95 3.41
CA ASP A 349 -1.91 -24.04 2.91
C ASP A 349 -2.04 -24.03 1.38
N TYR A 350 -2.28 -22.87 0.77
CA TYR A 350 -2.57 -22.76 -0.67
C TYR A 350 -1.29 -22.80 -1.52
N GLU A 351 -0.25 -22.08 -1.12
CA GLU A 351 1.04 -22.08 -1.83
C GLU A 351 1.91 -23.28 -1.50
N LYS A 352 1.44 -24.13 -0.57
CA LYS A 352 2.10 -25.38 -0.13
C LYS A 352 3.50 -25.10 0.40
N ILE A 353 3.63 -24.07 1.24
CA ILE A 353 4.87 -23.74 1.92
C ILE A 353 5.12 -24.77 3.02
N ASP A 354 6.34 -25.30 3.08
CA ASP A 354 6.71 -26.39 3.99
C ASP A 354 8.05 -26.12 4.69
N ILE A 355 8.36 -26.94 5.71
CA ILE A 355 9.62 -26.90 6.44
C ILE A 355 10.79 -27.08 5.44
N GLY A 356 11.77 -26.20 5.54
CA GLY A 356 12.95 -26.15 4.67
C GLY A 356 12.82 -25.19 3.49
N ASP A 357 11.62 -24.67 3.20
CA ASP A 357 11.46 -23.62 2.20
C ASP A 357 12.10 -22.31 2.67
N VAL A 358 12.75 -21.59 1.75
CA VAL A 358 13.13 -20.19 1.97
C VAL A 358 11.90 -19.34 1.68
N VAL A 359 11.59 -18.40 2.58
CA VAL A 359 10.43 -17.53 2.47
C VAL A 359 10.77 -16.08 2.71
N VAL A 360 9.92 -15.20 2.19
CA VAL A 360 9.85 -13.78 2.54
C VAL A 360 8.51 -13.53 3.21
N VAL A 361 8.54 -12.90 4.37
CA VAL A 361 7.37 -12.53 5.17
C VAL A 361 7.21 -11.02 5.09
N SER A 362 6.05 -10.57 4.62
CA SER A 362 5.69 -9.14 4.60
C SER A 362 4.82 -8.80 5.80
N PHE A 363 5.16 -7.71 6.50
CA PHE A 363 4.46 -7.30 7.71
C PHE A 363 4.51 -5.78 7.93
N THR A 364 3.50 -5.23 8.58
CA THR A 364 3.42 -3.78 8.88
C THR A 364 3.78 -3.44 10.32
N GLY A 365 3.80 -4.43 11.22
CA GLY A 365 4.08 -4.24 12.65
C GLY A 365 5.56 -4.22 13.02
N THR A 366 5.83 -4.46 14.30
CA THR A 366 7.17 -4.56 14.89
C THR A 366 7.51 -6.00 15.29
N ILE A 367 8.76 -6.22 15.71
CA ILE A 367 9.23 -7.50 16.25
C ILE A 367 9.39 -7.39 17.77
N ASP A 368 8.63 -8.19 18.51
CA ASP A 368 8.74 -8.30 19.96
C ASP A 368 9.89 -9.24 20.35
N VAL A 369 11.02 -8.65 20.73
CA VAL A 369 12.23 -9.36 21.15
C VAL A 369 12.02 -10.07 22.50
N GLU A 370 11.25 -9.48 23.42
CA GLU A 370 11.02 -10.05 24.76
C GLU A 370 10.09 -11.28 24.71
N ALA A 371 9.16 -11.32 23.75
CA ALA A 371 8.36 -12.50 23.43
C ALA A 371 9.11 -13.56 22.59
N GLY A 372 10.41 -13.37 22.37
CA GLY A 372 11.26 -14.26 21.58
C GLY A 372 11.00 -14.11 20.09
N TYR A 373 11.16 -12.87 19.61
CA TYR A 373 11.10 -12.46 18.19
C TYR A 373 9.76 -12.74 17.50
N VAL A 374 8.66 -12.40 18.16
CA VAL A 374 7.32 -12.50 17.57
C VAL A 374 7.08 -11.33 16.62
N VAL A 375 6.69 -11.63 15.37
CA VAL A 375 6.41 -10.63 14.35
C VAL A 375 4.94 -10.29 14.36
N SER A 376 4.62 -9.00 14.52
CA SER A 376 3.24 -8.50 14.50
C SER A 376 2.84 -7.97 13.11
N GLY A 377 1.55 -8.04 12.79
CA GLY A 377 1.01 -7.49 11.54
C GLY A 377 1.52 -8.17 10.27
N ALA A 378 1.90 -9.45 10.35
CA ALA A 378 2.25 -10.23 9.17
C ALA A 378 1.00 -10.50 8.34
N TYR A 379 1.11 -10.32 7.02
CA TYR A 379 -0.03 -10.46 6.11
C TYR A 379 0.29 -11.22 4.81
N SER A 380 1.56 -11.56 4.56
CA SER A 380 1.97 -12.41 3.43
C SER A 380 3.18 -13.25 3.80
N VAL A 381 3.25 -14.47 3.26
CA VAL A 381 4.44 -15.33 3.26
C VAL A 381 4.57 -15.89 1.86
N ASP A 382 5.72 -15.70 1.24
CA ASP A 382 5.97 -16.08 -0.15
C ASP A 382 7.21 -16.96 -0.26
N LYS A 383 7.18 -17.96 -1.14
CA LYS A 383 8.38 -18.78 -1.41
C LYS A 383 9.45 -17.96 -2.12
N GLY A 384 10.62 -17.89 -1.50
CA GLY A 384 11.82 -17.27 -2.05
C GLY A 384 12.79 -18.29 -2.61
N THR A 385 13.57 -17.87 -3.61
CA THR A 385 14.76 -18.60 -4.08
C THR A 385 15.99 -17.74 -3.86
N LEU A 386 17.01 -18.31 -3.23
CA LEU A 386 18.30 -17.64 -3.03
C LEU A 386 19.06 -17.53 -4.36
N SER A 387 19.57 -16.34 -4.63
CA SER A 387 20.42 -16.04 -5.78
C SER A 387 21.70 -15.35 -5.31
N ASP A 388 22.83 -15.99 -5.57
CA ASP A 388 24.16 -15.45 -5.30
C ASP A 388 24.50 -14.39 -6.37
N GLY A 389 24.27 -13.11 -6.05
CA GLY A 389 24.90 -11.96 -6.70
C GLY A 389 24.81 -11.90 -8.23
N GLY A 390 23.63 -11.53 -8.74
CA GLY A 390 23.47 -11.16 -10.15
C GLY A 390 22.23 -10.30 -10.35
N VAL A 391 22.40 -9.14 -11.00
CA VAL A 391 21.30 -8.36 -11.56
C VAL A 391 20.49 -9.29 -12.45
N SER A 392 19.25 -9.59 -12.03
CA SER A 392 18.29 -10.28 -12.88
C SER A 392 17.71 -9.21 -13.81
N VAL A 393 18.09 -9.25 -15.08
CA VAL A 393 17.41 -8.50 -16.14
C VAL A 393 16.16 -9.32 -16.48
N PRO A 394 14.94 -8.75 -16.41
CA PRO A 394 13.73 -9.45 -16.81
C PRO A 394 13.84 -9.89 -18.28
N GLU A 395 13.46 -11.14 -18.59
CA GLU A 395 13.19 -11.54 -19.98
C GLU A 395 11.84 -10.98 -20.46
#